data_AF-A0A6P6Y6X8-F1
#
_entry.id   AF-A0A6P6Y6X8-F1
#
_cell.length_a   1.000
_cell.length_b   1.000
_cell.length_c   1.000
_cell.angle_alpha   90.00
_cell.angle_beta   90.00
_cell.angle_gamma   90.00
#
_symmetry.space_group_name_H-M   'P 1'
#
loop_
_entity.id
_entity.type
_entity.pdbx_description
1 polymer ?
#
loop_
_entity_poly.entity_id
_entity_poly.type
_entity_poly.pdbx_seq_one_letter_code
_entity_poly.pdbx_strand_id
1 'polypeptide(L)'
;MNAVIRHDITHPVCNDPELKLWNQLCIRCWPTIIIISPNGELLFTLMGELAIQNKLEFYIDICLKYYGQKNQLFIERKFSLPIINSQDQRSAESSRLNYPTKIAASIDGKRLAIANTLSNTIIVTTVDGIIEFIIGSSSVGFQDGSFEHASFNHPQGIAWINQNEFYVCDTENSAIRKIDLILQTVETVTKSLNSPWDLVFNPDDNRLYIAVAGSHQIWTLILSKQGDIIHGNNVQYLSCICFAGDGNEQKRNHRNLLKSSFAQPSGITINSNILYIADSESSSIRMINLQSNSVSTLVGGSIDPTDLFAFGDIDDIGSKCRLQHCMGICYASNDIVYIADTYNHKVKQIEIESKKCQNLTVNWTEHNDDDEKFNEPNGLCFLYDQNVLLVADTNNHRIVSIDLNNNFNATIFSIIDSIDDQSTTDEAKSNLNNNLSSNVKTIMEKPLKISYNQKMKILLRFDFIDTLKADTNAKHLIKCKLLKNSSVGLSIISDNNIRTNNLNNIEFILQCTTMTTGDYHSELLSIECNLNLCHLKENFCTLQKILIKQPIIISKDDVDDNEKIIFINL
;
A
#
# COMPACT_ATOMS: atom_id res chain seq x y z
N MET A 1 0.90 -14.67 -19.08
CA MET A 1 2.11 -14.77 -18.25
C MET A 1 2.05 -13.86 -17.03
N ASN A 2 1.56 -12.62 -17.16
CA ASN A 2 1.44 -11.66 -16.06
C ASN A 2 0.77 -12.21 -14.78
N ALA A 3 -0.37 -12.90 -14.88
CA ALA A 3 -0.99 -13.53 -13.71
C ALA A 3 -0.09 -14.56 -12.99
N VAL A 4 0.68 -15.36 -13.75
CA VAL A 4 1.65 -16.32 -13.19
C VAL A 4 2.73 -15.59 -12.39
N ILE A 5 3.21 -14.46 -12.90
CA ILE A 5 4.24 -13.63 -12.24
C ILE A 5 3.65 -12.90 -11.02
N ARG A 6 2.45 -12.32 -11.13
CA ARG A 6 1.79 -11.57 -10.06
C ARG A 6 1.46 -12.42 -8.83
N HIS A 7 1.10 -13.69 -9.04
CA HIS A 7 0.75 -14.62 -7.96
C HIS A 7 1.90 -15.57 -7.57
N ASP A 8 3.12 -15.28 -8.04
CA ASP A 8 4.32 -16.07 -7.78
C ASP A 8 4.14 -17.59 -8.02
N ILE A 9 3.45 -17.93 -9.11
CA ILE A 9 3.18 -19.32 -9.46
C ILE A 9 4.48 -19.96 -9.99
N THR A 10 5.00 -20.92 -9.22
CA THR A 10 6.28 -21.63 -9.49
C THR A 10 6.10 -23.07 -9.96
N HIS A 11 4.86 -23.54 -10.08
CA HIS A 11 4.53 -24.87 -10.62
C HIS A 11 4.12 -24.79 -12.10
N PRO A 12 4.15 -25.90 -12.86
CA PRO A 12 3.75 -25.91 -14.26
C PRO A 12 2.33 -25.37 -14.47
N VAL A 13 2.14 -24.60 -15.55
CA VAL A 13 0.85 -24.02 -15.95
C VAL A 13 0.59 -24.38 -17.41
N CYS A 14 -0.62 -24.84 -17.69
CA CYS A 14 -1.13 -25.06 -19.04
C CYS A 14 -2.33 -24.14 -19.27
N ASN A 15 -2.32 -23.39 -20.37
CA ASN A 15 -3.46 -22.59 -20.77
C ASN A 15 -4.45 -23.48 -21.55
N ASP A 16 -5.62 -23.77 -20.96
CA ASP A 16 -6.75 -24.46 -21.59
C ASP A 16 -7.89 -23.47 -21.89
N PRO A 17 -7.73 -22.58 -22.91
CA PRO A 17 -8.65 -21.47 -23.14
C PRO A 17 -10.05 -21.91 -23.59
N GLU A 18 -10.17 -23.12 -24.15
CA GLU A 18 -11.43 -23.70 -24.58
C GLU A 18 -12.09 -24.57 -23.49
N LEU A 19 -11.50 -24.63 -22.30
CA LEU A 19 -11.98 -25.45 -21.18
C LEU A 19 -12.18 -26.92 -21.59
N LYS A 20 -11.31 -27.47 -22.47
CA LYS A 20 -11.41 -28.84 -22.99
C LYS A 20 -11.31 -29.86 -21.86
N LEU A 21 -10.27 -29.75 -21.03
CA LEU A 21 -10.04 -30.67 -19.93
C LEU A 21 -11.10 -30.47 -18.84
N TRP A 22 -11.45 -29.22 -18.56
CA TRP A 22 -12.51 -28.84 -17.63
C TRP A 22 -13.85 -29.52 -17.97
N ASN A 23 -14.26 -29.44 -19.24
CA ASN A 23 -15.50 -30.03 -19.74
C ASN A 23 -15.44 -31.56 -19.76
N GLN A 24 -14.33 -32.15 -20.20
CA GLN A 24 -14.15 -33.61 -20.19
C GLN A 24 -14.24 -34.21 -18.77
N LEU A 25 -13.71 -33.50 -17.78
CA LEU A 25 -13.76 -33.90 -16.37
C LEU A 25 -15.04 -33.43 -15.66
N CYS A 26 -15.96 -32.79 -16.38
CA CYS A 26 -17.23 -32.29 -15.85
C CYS A 26 -17.06 -31.38 -14.62
N ILE A 27 -16.02 -30.55 -14.59
CA ILE A 27 -15.76 -29.63 -13.49
C ILE A 27 -16.84 -28.53 -13.47
N ARG A 28 -17.26 -28.12 -12.25
CA ARG A 28 -18.37 -27.16 -12.05
C ARG A 28 -18.04 -26.04 -11.07
N CYS A 29 -16.82 -25.98 -10.53
CA CYS A 29 -16.46 -25.07 -9.46
C CYS A 29 -14.99 -24.66 -9.58
N TRP A 30 -14.72 -23.36 -9.53
CA TRP A 30 -13.38 -22.83 -9.32
C TRP A 30 -13.14 -22.63 -7.82
N PRO A 31 -11.94 -22.96 -7.29
CA PRO A 31 -10.97 -23.90 -7.84
C PRO A 31 -11.43 -25.36 -7.69
N THR A 32 -10.91 -26.26 -8.53
CA THR A 32 -11.04 -27.72 -8.36
C THR A 32 -9.66 -28.37 -8.45
N ILE A 33 -9.31 -29.20 -7.47
CA ILE A 33 -8.08 -30.01 -7.47
C ILE A 33 -8.44 -31.47 -7.72
N ILE A 34 -7.70 -32.07 -8.64
CA ILE A 34 -7.80 -33.50 -8.97
C ILE A 34 -6.47 -34.17 -8.64
N ILE A 35 -6.53 -35.20 -7.81
CA ILE A 35 -5.37 -36.02 -7.44
C ILE A 35 -5.36 -37.25 -8.33
N ILE A 36 -4.23 -37.50 -9.00
CA ILE A 36 -4.06 -38.62 -9.95
C ILE A 36 -3.04 -39.66 -9.42
N SER A 37 -3.21 -40.91 -9.84
CA SER A 37 -2.29 -42.00 -9.55
C SER A 37 -1.05 -41.96 -10.46
N PRO A 38 0.02 -42.71 -10.15
CA PRO A 38 1.20 -42.83 -11.02
C PRO A 38 0.90 -43.34 -12.44
N ASN A 39 -0.25 -44.01 -12.65
CA ASN A 39 -0.69 -44.52 -13.94
C ASN A 39 -1.70 -43.59 -14.64
N GLY A 40 -1.97 -42.40 -14.08
CA GLY A 40 -2.90 -41.42 -14.64
C GLY A 40 -4.37 -41.64 -14.29
N GLU A 41 -4.68 -42.50 -13.31
CA GLU A 41 -6.07 -42.72 -12.86
C GLU A 41 -6.49 -41.61 -11.90
N LEU A 42 -7.76 -41.19 -11.96
CA LEU A 42 -8.34 -40.21 -11.04
C LEU A 42 -8.58 -40.87 -9.66
N LEU A 43 -8.00 -40.29 -8.60
CA LEU A 43 -8.14 -40.80 -7.23
C LEU A 43 -9.16 -39.99 -6.43
N PHE A 44 -8.98 -38.67 -6.39
CA PHE A 44 -9.82 -37.76 -5.61
C PHE A 44 -10.08 -36.47 -6.36
N THR A 45 -11.26 -35.88 -6.13
CA THR A 45 -11.63 -34.56 -6.64
C THR A 45 -12.08 -33.69 -5.46
N LEU A 46 -11.45 -32.53 -5.30
CA LEU A 46 -11.75 -31.53 -4.28
C LEU A 46 -12.27 -30.28 -4.98
N MET A 47 -13.53 -29.92 -4.73
CA MET A 47 -14.18 -28.76 -5.35
C MET A 47 -14.34 -27.64 -4.34
N GLY A 48 -13.88 -26.44 -4.68
CA GLY A 48 -13.92 -25.24 -3.85
C GLY A 48 -12.79 -25.15 -2.83
N GLU A 49 -12.50 -23.92 -2.42
CA GLU A 49 -11.38 -23.59 -1.52
C GLU A 49 -11.44 -24.34 -0.19
N LEU A 50 -12.62 -24.41 0.43
CA LEU A 50 -12.79 -25.04 1.73
C LEU A 50 -12.52 -26.56 1.70
N ALA A 51 -12.87 -27.23 0.60
CA ALA A 51 -12.57 -28.66 0.44
C ALA A 51 -11.07 -28.89 0.27
N ILE A 52 -10.41 -28.01 -0.47
CA ILE A 52 -8.97 -28.04 -0.71
C ILE A 52 -8.21 -27.84 0.60
N GLN A 53 -8.50 -26.75 1.31
CA GLN A 53 -7.84 -26.37 2.56
C GLN A 53 -7.93 -27.47 3.62
N ASN A 54 -9.07 -28.15 3.71
CA ASN A 54 -9.30 -29.14 4.77
C ASN A 54 -8.83 -30.56 4.45
N LYS A 55 -8.65 -30.92 3.16
CA LYS A 55 -8.48 -32.34 2.76
C LYS A 55 -7.28 -32.61 1.88
N LEU A 56 -6.72 -31.61 1.19
CA LEU A 56 -5.69 -31.83 0.19
C LEU A 56 -4.46 -32.54 0.76
N GLU A 57 -3.87 -31.99 1.83
CA GLU A 57 -2.65 -32.56 2.44
C GLU A 57 -2.87 -34.01 2.89
N PHE A 58 -3.99 -34.27 3.57
CA PHE A 58 -4.34 -35.61 4.06
C PHE A 58 -4.45 -36.64 2.91
N TYR A 59 -5.09 -36.28 1.79
CA TYR A 59 -5.22 -37.18 0.65
C TYR A 59 -3.89 -37.40 -0.07
N ILE A 60 -3.07 -36.35 -0.24
CA ILE A 60 -1.72 -36.48 -0.81
C ILE A 60 -0.86 -37.40 0.05
N ASP A 61 -0.86 -37.22 1.37
CA ASP A 61 -0.11 -38.04 2.32
C ASP A 61 -0.46 -39.53 2.23
N ILE A 62 -1.76 -39.84 2.16
CA ILE A 62 -2.24 -41.22 2.02
C ILE A 62 -1.81 -41.82 0.69
N CYS A 63 -1.96 -41.07 -0.40
CA CYS A 63 -1.55 -41.53 -1.73
C CYS A 63 -0.06 -41.85 -1.78
N LEU A 64 0.77 -40.92 -1.29
CA LEU A 64 2.22 -41.10 -1.26
C LEU A 64 2.64 -42.31 -0.42
N LYS A 65 2.03 -42.50 0.75
CA LYS A 65 2.28 -43.69 1.60
C LYS A 65 1.90 -44.99 0.90
N TYR A 66 0.71 -45.05 0.29
CA TYR A 66 0.20 -46.24 -0.40
C TYR A 66 1.05 -46.64 -1.60
N TYR A 67 1.30 -45.70 -2.51
CA TYR A 67 2.07 -45.96 -3.74
C TYR A 67 3.57 -46.14 -3.44
N GLY A 68 4.09 -45.50 -2.39
CA GLY A 68 5.43 -45.73 -1.88
C GLY A 68 5.63 -47.17 -1.38
N GLN A 69 4.71 -47.69 -0.57
CA GLN A 69 4.75 -49.09 -0.10
C GLN A 69 4.67 -50.11 -1.24
N LYS A 70 4.02 -49.74 -2.35
CA LYS A 70 3.92 -50.58 -3.55
C LYS A 70 5.11 -50.45 -4.52
N ASN A 71 6.11 -49.61 -4.20
CA ASN A 71 7.22 -49.28 -5.10
C ASN A 71 6.74 -48.78 -6.48
N GLN A 72 5.62 -48.04 -6.51
CA GLN A 72 5.03 -47.46 -7.72
C GLN A 72 5.36 -45.97 -7.89
N LEU A 73 6.07 -45.39 -6.93
CA LEU A 73 6.60 -44.03 -7.04
C LEU A 73 8.04 -44.10 -7.56
N PHE A 74 8.33 -43.37 -8.63
CA PHE A 74 9.67 -43.25 -9.21
C PHE A 74 10.54 -42.28 -8.38
N ILE A 75 10.81 -42.62 -7.11
CA ILE A 75 11.58 -41.78 -6.18
C ILE A 75 13.10 -41.91 -6.44
N GLU A 76 13.55 -43.05 -6.97
CA GLU A 76 14.97 -43.40 -7.06
C GLU A 76 15.73 -42.83 -8.27
N ARG A 77 15.04 -42.18 -9.21
CA ARG A 77 15.69 -41.55 -10.37
C ARG A 77 15.50 -40.04 -10.27
N LYS A 78 16.62 -39.31 -10.30
CA LYS A 78 16.73 -37.84 -10.38
C LYS A 78 16.13 -37.29 -11.70
N PHE A 79 14.92 -37.69 -12.07
CA PHE A 79 14.14 -37.05 -13.11
C PHE A 79 13.41 -35.89 -12.45
N SER A 80 14.09 -34.76 -12.33
CA SER A 80 13.41 -33.49 -12.09
C SER A 80 12.63 -33.14 -13.35
N LEU A 81 11.36 -32.78 -13.20
CA LEU A 81 10.62 -32.13 -14.27
C LEU A 81 11.37 -30.83 -14.65
N PRO A 82 11.48 -30.48 -15.94
CA PRO A 82 12.05 -29.21 -16.34
C PRO A 82 11.08 -28.09 -15.96
N ILE A 83 11.24 -27.56 -14.75
CA ILE A 83 10.49 -26.40 -14.27
C ILE A 83 11.34 -25.17 -14.58
N ILE A 84 10.80 -24.27 -15.38
CA ILE A 84 11.36 -22.94 -15.59
C ILE A 84 10.63 -22.02 -14.61
N ASN A 85 11.36 -21.38 -13.71
CA ASN A 85 10.74 -20.49 -12.74
C ASN A 85 10.27 -19.22 -13.46
N SER A 86 9.04 -18.79 -13.19
CA SER A 86 8.48 -17.55 -13.75
C SER A 86 9.29 -16.32 -13.31
N GLN A 87 9.96 -16.40 -12.16
CA GLN A 87 10.89 -15.37 -11.67
C GLN A 87 12.14 -15.21 -12.55
N ASP A 88 12.63 -16.28 -13.19
CA ASP A 88 13.81 -16.24 -14.06
C ASP A 88 13.53 -15.54 -15.40
N GLN A 89 12.25 -15.32 -15.73
CA GLN A 89 11.80 -14.60 -16.92
C GLN A 89 11.53 -13.12 -16.67
N ARG A 90 11.77 -12.61 -15.45
CA ARG A 90 11.76 -11.16 -15.22
C ARG A 90 12.89 -10.55 -16.03
N SER A 91 12.57 -9.76 -17.05
CA SER A 91 13.56 -8.85 -17.63
C SER A 91 14.07 -7.97 -16.49
N ALA A 92 15.39 -7.84 -16.37
CA ALA A 92 16.05 -6.97 -15.41
C ALA A 92 15.91 -5.48 -15.81
N GLU A 93 14.74 -5.08 -16.29
CA GLU A 93 14.42 -3.68 -16.47
C GLU A 93 14.08 -3.12 -15.10
N SER A 94 14.96 -2.25 -14.62
CA SER A 94 14.84 -1.58 -13.32
C SER A 94 13.74 -0.52 -13.35
N SER A 95 12.49 -0.91 -13.62
CA SER A 95 11.36 -0.01 -13.42
C SER A 95 11.16 0.18 -11.91
N ARG A 96 11.03 1.45 -11.49
CA ARG A 96 10.69 1.83 -10.10
C ARG A 96 9.31 1.28 -9.70
N LEU A 97 8.44 1.04 -10.68
CA LEU A 97 7.12 0.48 -10.53
C LEU A 97 7.09 -0.98 -11.00
N ASN A 98 6.46 -1.83 -10.22
CA ASN A 98 6.34 -3.24 -10.46
C ASN A 98 4.92 -3.71 -10.13
N TYR A 99 4.09 -3.80 -11.17
CA TYR A 99 2.66 -4.02 -11.06
C TYR A 99 1.99 -3.06 -10.05
N PRO A 100 1.99 -1.74 -10.30
CA PRO A 100 1.26 -0.81 -9.45
C PRO A 100 -0.24 -1.06 -9.57
N THR A 101 -0.93 -1.32 -8.46
CA THR A 101 -2.36 -1.67 -8.51
C THR A 101 -3.28 -0.58 -8.02
N LYS A 102 -2.80 0.31 -7.14
CA LYS A 102 -3.58 1.42 -6.60
C LYS A 102 -2.75 2.69 -6.53
N ILE A 103 -3.42 3.81 -6.74
CA ILE A 103 -2.91 5.16 -6.52
C ILE A 103 -4.01 5.95 -5.79
N ALA A 104 -3.61 6.77 -4.82
CA ALA A 104 -4.54 7.61 -4.05
C ALA A 104 -3.88 8.94 -3.65
N ALA A 105 -4.60 10.04 -3.80
CA ALA A 105 -4.15 11.37 -3.40
C ALA A 105 -4.49 11.67 -1.94
N SER A 106 -3.63 12.44 -1.28
CA SER A 106 -3.89 13.00 0.04
C SER A 106 -5.10 13.93 0.02
N ILE A 107 -5.72 14.15 1.18
CA ILE A 107 -6.93 14.97 1.30
C ILE A 107 -6.75 16.41 0.82
N ASP A 108 -5.52 16.93 0.89
CA ASP A 108 -5.14 18.28 0.43
C ASP A 108 -4.66 18.29 -1.04
N GLY A 109 -4.66 17.14 -1.72
CA GLY A 109 -4.31 17.01 -3.13
C GLY A 109 -2.83 17.24 -3.45
N LYS A 110 -1.93 17.18 -2.46
CA LYS A 110 -0.49 17.50 -2.66
C LYS A 110 0.43 16.29 -2.74
N ARG A 111 0.00 15.15 -2.20
CA ARG A 111 0.76 13.90 -2.18
C ARG A 111 -0.02 12.78 -2.84
N LEU A 112 0.72 11.82 -3.37
CA LEU A 112 0.21 10.58 -3.91
C LEU A 112 0.82 9.44 -3.11
N ALA A 113 0.04 8.40 -2.86
CA ALA A 113 0.52 7.12 -2.39
C ALA A 113 0.18 6.06 -3.45
N ILE A 114 1.17 5.23 -3.77
CA ILE A 114 1.10 4.22 -4.83
C ILE A 114 1.42 2.86 -4.22
N ALA A 115 0.52 1.88 -4.39
CA ALA A 115 0.76 0.50 -4.01
C ALA A 115 1.61 -0.17 -5.09
N ASN A 116 2.88 -0.39 -4.78
CA ASN A 116 3.85 -1.03 -5.68
C ASN A 116 3.85 -2.54 -5.40
N THR A 117 2.75 -3.20 -5.77
CA THR A 117 2.30 -4.47 -5.19
C THR A 117 3.30 -5.60 -5.29
N LEU A 118 3.89 -5.85 -6.47
CA LEU A 118 4.84 -6.97 -6.62
C LEU A 118 6.20 -6.66 -5.96
N SER A 119 6.50 -5.39 -5.73
CA SER A 119 7.65 -4.97 -4.91
C SER A 119 7.35 -4.97 -3.42
N ASN A 120 6.11 -5.28 -2.98
CA ASN A 120 5.70 -5.27 -1.57
C ASN A 120 6.02 -3.94 -0.84
N THR A 121 5.89 -2.82 -1.54
CA THR A 121 6.16 -1.48 -1.01
C THR A 121 5.05 -0.50 -1.33
N ILE A 122 4.97 0.57 -0.54
CA ILE A 122 4.18 1.76 -0.84
C ILE A 122 5.15 2.89 -1.19
N ILE A 123 4.92 3.57 -2.31
CA ILE A 123 5.70 4.75 -2.71
C ILE A 123 4.84 5.98 -2.45
N VAL A 124 5.36 6.95 -1.70
CA VAL A 124 4.73 8.25 -1.47
C VAL A 124 5.49 9.31 -2.25
N THR A 125 4.79 10.06 -3.07
CA THR A 125 5.35 11.13 -3.92
C THR A 125 4.60 12.44 -3.73
N THR A 126 5.20 13.54 -4.17
CA THR A 126 4.44 14.75 -4.52
C THR A 126 3.53 14.46 -5.72
N VAL A 127 2.57 15.35 -6.00
CA VAL A 127 1.77 15.27 -7.23
C VAL A 127 2.57 15.43 -8.52
N ASP A 128 3.79 15.97 -8.44
CA ASP A 128 4.70 16.07 -9.59
C ASP A 128 5.60 14.82 -9.75
N GLY A 129 5.40 13.80 -8.90
CA GLY A 129 6.09 12.53 -8.99
C GLY A 129 7.42 12.44 -8.24
N ILE A 130 7.79 13.46 -7.45
CA ILE A 130 9.00 13.44 -6.63
C ILE A 130 8.79 12.52 -5.43
N ILE A 131 9.60 11.47 -5.30
CA ILE A 131 9.53 10.53 -4.17
C ILE A 131 9.86 11.25 -2.86
N GLU A 132 8.97 11.14 -1.88
CA GLU A 132 9.23 11.53 -0.49
C GLU A 132 9.57 10.33 0.40
N PHE A 133 8.88 9.20 0.20
CA PHE A 133 9.08 7.99 0.99
C PHE A 133 8.90 6.72 0.15
N ILE A 134 9.72 5.71 0.44
CA ILE A 134 9.49 4.31 0.06
C ILE A 134 9.30 3.53 1.36
N ILE A 135 8.16 2.87 1.49
CA ILE A 135 7.71 2.25 2.73
C ILE A 135 7.59 0.75 2.48
N GLY A 136 8.31 -0.05 3.27
CA GLY A 136 8.38 -1.51 3.15
C GLY A 136 9.80 -2.00 2.83
N SER A 137 10.18 -3.15 3.39
CA SER A 137 11.50 -3.77 3.20
C SER A 137 11.71 -4.41 1.82
N SER A 138 10.75 -4.31 0.91
CA SER A 138 10.70 -4.98 -0.40
C SER A 138 10.65 -6.52 -0.36
N SER A 139 10.69 -7.13 0.82
CA SER A 139 10.46 -8.55 1.03
C SER A 139 9.00 -8.78 1.43
N VAL A 140 8.40 -9.87 0.92
CA VAL A 140 7.12 -10.37 1.42
C VAL A 140 7.23 -10.61 2.93
N GLY A 141 6.29 -10.06 3.70
CA GLY A 141 6.26 -10.22 5.15
C GLY A 141 5.11 -9.48 5.81
N PHE A 142 5.03 -9.56 7.13
CA PHE A 142 3.96 -8.96 7.94
C PHE A 142 4.50 -8.33 9.22
N GLN A 143 5.56 -7.54 9.07
CA GLN A 143 6.21 -6.85 10.18
C GLN A 143 5.75 -5.40 10.26
N ASP A 144 5.43 -4.93 11.47
CA ASP A 144 5.22 -3.51 11.81
C ASP A 144 6.56 -2.85 12.19
N GLY A 145 6.62 -1.52 12.23
CA GLY A 145 7.80 -0.78 12.66
C GLY A 145 8.09 0.46 11.82
N SER A 146 9.36 0.87 11.72
CA SER A 146 9.74 1.97 10.85
C SER A 146 9.58 1.61 9.37
N PHE A 147 9.53 2.60 8.49
CA PHE A 147 9.35 2.40 7.04
C PHE A 147 10.31 1.37 6.42
N GLU A 148 11.56 1.30 6.87
CA GLU A 148 12.57 0.37 6.36
C GLU A 148 12.39 -1.08 6.86
N HIS A 149 11.79 -1.27 8.04
CA HIS A 149 11.64 -2.58 8.69
C HIS A 149 10.24 -3.17 8.53
N ALA A 150 9.25 -2.32 8.27
CA ALA A 150 7.91 -2.78 7.97
C ALA A 150 7.92 -3.64 6.70
N SER A 151 7.09 -4.67 6.65
CA SER A 151 6.91 -5.51 5.45
C SER A 151 5.43 -5.70 5.16
N PHE A 152 5.13 -5.84 3.86
CA PHE A 152 3.80 -6.06 3.31
C PHE A 152 3.79 -7.35 2.49
N ASN A 153 2.61 -7.82 2.13
CA ASN A 153 2.40 -8.92 1.22
C ASN A 153 1.30 -8.54 0.22
N HIS A 154 1.72 -8.16 -0.99
CA HIS A 154 0.85 -7.68 -2.07
C HIS A 154 -0.15 -6.61 -1.60
N PRO A 155 0.34 -5.43 -1.15
CA PRO A 155 -0.55 -4.34 -0.77
C PRO A 155 -1.36 -3.83 -1.97
N GLN A 156 -2.61 -3.44 -1.72
CA GLN A 156 -3.58 -3.01 -2.73
C GLN A 156 -4.15 -1.62 -2.39
N GLY A 157 -5.42 -1.53 -1.97
CA GLY A 157 -6.13 -0.31 -1.63
C GLY A 157 -5.38 0.64 -0.70
N ILE A 158 -5.58 1.94 -0.92
CA ILE A 158 -5.01 3.02 -0.11
C ILE A 158 -6.09 4.06 0.13
N ALA A 159 -6.30 4.47 1.38
CA ALA A 159 -7.16 5.61 1.73
C ALA A 159 -6.47 6.56 2.71
N TRP A 160 -6.37 7.82 2.32
CA TRP A 160 -5.87 8.88 3.18
C TRP A 160 -6.95 9.31 4.18
N ILE A 161 -6.55 9.49 5.44
CA ILE A 161 -7.40 10.06 6.50
C ILE A 161 -7.08 11.56 6.68
N ASN A 162 -5.82 11.94 6.46
CA ASN A 162 -5.35 13.32 6.43
C ASN A 162 -4.04 13.43 5.63
N GLN A 163 -3.38 14.60 5.61
CA GLN A 163 -2.16 14.85 4.83
C GLN A 163 -0.90 14.03 5.23
N ASN A 164 -0.93 13.36 6.40
CA ASN A 164 0.21 12.63 6.96
C ASN A 164 -0.14 11.20 7.41
N GLU A 165 -1.39 10.76 7.22
CA GLU A 165 -1.85 9.46 7.69
C GLU A 165 -2.77 8.83 6.65
N PHE A 166 -2.48 7.57 6.34
CA PHE A 166 -3.30 6.76 5.43
C PHE A 166 -3.29 5.30 5.84
N TYR A 167 -4.27 4.57 5.31
CA TYR A 167 -4.49 3.17 5.56
C TYR A 167 -4.29 2.38 4.26
N VAL A 168 -3.79 1.16 4.39
CA VAL A 168 -3.48 0.25 3.29
C VAL A 168 -4.14 -1.10 3.51
N CYS A 169 -4.77 -1.63 2.46
CA CYS A 169 -5.14 -3.04 2.37
C CYS A 169 -3.88 -3.86 2.11
N ASP A 170 -3.45 -4.64 3.10
CA ASP A 170 -2.34 -5.60 2.97
C ASP A 170 -2.94 -6.98 2.71
N THR A 171 -3.32 -7.17 1.44
CA THR A 171 -4.35 -8.12 1.01
C THR A 171 -4.00 -9.57 1.32
N GLU A 172 -2.80 -10.01 0.98
CA GLU A 172 -2.37 -11.40 1.22
C GLU A 172 -1.99 -11.64 2.69
N ASN A 173 -1.80 -10.58 3.48
CA ASN A 173 -1.71 -10.67 4.94
C ASN A 173 -3.09 -10.59 5.63
N SER A 174 -4.19 -10.47 4.88
CA SER A 174 -5.55 -10.40 5.42
C SER A 174 -5.72 -9.26 6.45
N ALA A 175 -5.07 -8.12 6.22
CA ALA A 175 -4.94 -7.06 7.22
C ALA A 175 -5.13 -5.63 6.65
N ILE A 176 -5.46 -4.69 7.54
CA ILE A 176 -5.39 -3.25 7.25
C ILE A 176 -4.23 -2.65 8.06
N ARG A 177 -3.34 -1.96 7.36
CA ARG A 177 -2.15 -1.32 7.91
C ARG A 177 -2.36 0.18 7.95
N LYS A 178 -1.94 0.84 9.03
CA LYS A 178 -1.89 2.28 9.18
C LYS A 178 -0.47 2.76 8.95
N ILE A 179 -0.34 3.82 8.17
CA ILE A 179 0.94 4.48 7.88
C ILE A 179 0.87 5.90 8.45
N ASP A 180 1.85 6.25 9.27
CA ASP A 180 2.04 7.60 9.81
C ASP A 180 3.33 8.20 9.24
N LEU A 181 3.22 9.26 8.45
CA LEU A 181 4.34 9.94 7.79
C LEU A 181 5.14 10.84 8.74
N ILE A 182 4.57 11.27 9.86
CA ILE A 182 5.28 12.09 10.86
C ILE A 182 6.17 11.19 11.71
N LEU A 183 5.61 10.08 12.20
CA LEU A 183 6.31 9.10 13.01
C LEU A 183 7.19 8.16 12.16
N GLN A 184 6.93 8.09 10.86
CA GLN A 184 7.58 7.18 9.91
C GLN A 184 7.41 5.71 10.30
N THR A 185 6.18 5.37 10.72
CA THR A 185 5.83 4.03 11.21
C THR A 185 4.68 3.40 10.45
N VAL A 186 4.68 2.07 10.42
CA VAL A 186 3.60 1.21 9.96
C VAL A 186 3.09 0.39 11.14
N GLU A 187 1.78 0.36 11.33
CA GLU A 187 1.10 -0.36 12.41
C GLU A 187 -0.06 -1.19 11.86
N THR A 188 -0.28 -2.39 12.40
CA THR A 188 -1.44 -3.21 12.06
C THR A 188 -2.67 -2.76 12.86
N VAL A 189 -3.76 -2.40 12.17
CA VAL A 189 -4.99 -1.93 12.82
C VAL A 189 -6.02 -3.04 12.97
N THR A 190 -6.19 -3.86 11.93
CA THR A 190 -7.07 -5.01 11.98
C THR A 190 -6.54 -6.15 11.10
N LYS A 191 -7.00 -7.36 11.39
CA LYS A 191 -6.58 -8.61 10.75
C LYS A 191 -7.79 -9.53 10.56
N SER A 192 -7.58 -10.63 9.86
CA SER A 192 -8.61 -11.65 9.58
C SER A 192 -9.73 -11.16 8.65
N LEU A 193 -9.41 -10.24 7.74
CA LEU A 193 -10.27 -9.91 6.61
C LEU A 193 -9.91 -10.80 5.42
N ASN A 194 -10.88 -11.45 4.79
CA ASN A 194 -10.59 -12.35 3.67
C ASN A 194 -10.30 -11.54 2.40
N SER A 195 -9.02 -11.31 2.11
CA SER A 195 -8.52 -10.51 0.98
C SER A 195 -9.15 -9.10 0.90
N PRO A 196 -8.87 -8.21 1.86
CA PRO A 196 -9.29 -6.81 1.76
C PRO A 196 -8.60 -6.19 0.54
N TRP A 197 -9.36 -5.65 -0.41
CA TRP A 197 -8.83 -5.26 -1.71
C TRP A 197 -8.71 -3.75 -1.87
N ASP A 198 -9.75 -3.02 -1.47
CA ASP A 198 -9.78 -1.57 -1.57
C ASP A 198 -10.46 -0.95 -0.35
N LEU A 199 -10.14 0.32 -0.07
CA LEU A 199 -10.74 1.04 1.04
C LEU A 199 -10.94 2.53 0.71
N VAL A 200 -11.92 3.15 1.36
CA VAL A 200 -12.17 4.59 1.24
C VAL A 200 -12.58 5.17 2.59
N PHE A 201 -12.08 6.36 2.89
CA PHE A 201 -12.44 7.09 4.11
C PHE A 201 -13.61 8.02 3.84
N ASN A 202 -14.56 8.04 4.76
CA ASN A 202 -15.64 9.02 4.79
C ASN A 202 -15.42 10.00 5.96
N PRO A 203 -15.08 11.27 5.70
CA PRO A 203 -14.89 12.26 6.76
C PRO A 203 -16.20 12.63 7.47
N ASP A 204 -17.36 12.47 6.81
CA ASP A 204 -18.66 12.88 7.37
C ASP A 204 -19.11 11.99 8.54
N ASP A 205 -18.76 10.71 8.53
CA ASP A 205 -19.09 9.74 9.59
C ASP A 205 -17.86 9.17 10.32
N ASN A 206 -16.64 9.57 9.94
CA ASN A 206 -15.38 9.04 10.46
C ASN A 206 -15.28 7.51 10.36
N ARG A 207 -15.71 6.95 9.23
CA ARG A 207 -15.58 5.52 8.93
C ARG A 207 -14.66 5.27 7.76
N LEU A 208 -14.00 4.13 7.82
CA LEU A 208 -13.25 3.56 6.71
C LEU A 208 -14.04 2.39 6.15
N TYR A 209 -14.56 2.52 4.94
CA TYR A 209 -15.27 1.45 4.24
C TYR A 209 -14.27 0.62 3.44
N ILE A 210 -14.42 -0.70 3.50
CA ILE A 210 -13.44 -1.66 2.97
C ILE A 210 -14.18 -2.63 2.04
N ALA A 211 -13.73 -2.72 0.79
CA ALA A 211 -14.14 -3.77 -0.13
C ALA A 211 -13.35 -5.06 0.20
N VAL A 212 -14.05 -6.05 0.76
CA VAL A 212 -13.46 -7.34 1.16
C VAL A 212 -13.82 -8.38 0.11
N ALA A 213 -12.89 -8.58 -0.82
CA ALA A 213 -13.10 -9.35 -2.04
C ALA A 213 -13.39 -10.83 -1.74
N GLY A 214 -12.59 -11.45 -0.87
CA GLY A 214 -12.65 -12.89 -0.59
C GLY A 214 -13.86 -13.31 0.25
N SER A 215 -14.54 -12.39 0.94
CA SER A 215 -15.82 -12.69 1.61
C SER A 215 -17.03 -12.08 0.90
N HIS A 216 -16.83 -11.48 -0.26
CA HIS A 216 -17.87 -10.86 -1.09
C HIS A 216 -18.73 -9.83 -0.31
N GLN A 217 -18.07 -8.96 0.46
CA GLN A 217 -18.72 -8.04 1.39
C GLN A 217 -18.05 -6.68 1.41
N ILE A 218 -18.80 -5.68 1.86
CA ILE A 218 -18.27 -4.38 2.25
C ILE A 218 -18.23 -4.34 3.77
N TRP A 219 -17.06 -4.08 4.33
CA TRP A 219 -16.81 -3.94 5.76
C TRP A 219 -16.62 -2.47 6.13
N THR A 220 -16.72 -2.14 7.41
CA THR A 220 -16.40 -0.82 7.93
C THR A 220 -15.53 -0.93 9.18
N LEU A 221 -14.51 -0.08 9.25
CA LEU A 221 -13.70 0.16 10.45
C LEU A 221 -14.11 1.51 11.05
N ILE A 222 -14.40 1.52 12.35
CA ILE A 222 -14.85 2.72 13.07
C ILE A 222 -13.64 3.52 13.56
N LEU A 223 -13.47 4.75 13.09
CA LEU A 223 -12.39 5.65 13.51
C LEU A 223 -12.85 6.71 14.53
N SER A 224 -14.16 6.84 14.76
CA SER A 224 -14.72 7.63 15.85
C SER A 224 -14.33 7.05 17.22
N LYS A 225 -13.69 7.86 18.07
CA LYS A 225 -13.30 7.46 19.43
C LYS A 225 -14.50 7.17 20.34
N GLN A 226 -15.64 7.79 20.07
CA GLN A 226 -16.89 7.58 20.80
C GLN A 226 -17.58 6.27 20.40
N GLY A 227 -17.07 5.57 19.38
CA GLY A 227 -17.77 4.48 18.73
C GLY A 227 -18.84 5.00 17.77
N ASP A 228 -19.71 4.09 17.35
CA ASP A 228 -20.76 4.34 16.37
C ASP A 228 -21.92 3.34 16.51
N ILE A 229 -23.03 3.56 15.81
CA ILE A 229 -24.16 2.65 15.73
C ILE A 229 -24.26 2.09 14.31
N ILE A 230 -24.07 0.78 14.18
CA ILE A 230 -24.15 0.05 12.91
C ILE A 230 -25.19 -1.05 13.05
N HIS A 231 -26.15 -1.10 12.13
CA HIS A 231 -27.29 -2.05 12.16
C HIS A 231 -28.05 -2.06 13.50
N GLY A 232 -28.11 -0.92 14.19
CA GLY A 232 -28.77 -0.78 15.49
C GLY A 232 -27.94 -1.24 16.70
N ASN A 233 -26.70 -1.66 16.50
CA ASN A 233 -25.78 -2.08 17.56
C ASN A 233 -24.70 -1.02 17.80
N ASN A 234 -24.33 -0.82 19.07
CA ASN A 234 -23.18 0.02 19.43
C ASN A 234 -21.89 -0.71 19.08
N VAL A 235 -21.01 -0.03 18.36
CA VAL A 235 -19.74 -0.53 17.85
C VAL A 235 -18.64 0.39 18.34
N GLN A 236 -17.56 -0.18 18.88
CA GLN A 236 -16.50 0.60 19.52
C GLN A 236 -15.47 1.10 18.51
N TYR A 237 -14.67 2.09 18.91
CA TYR A 237 -13.48 2.54 18.19
C TYR A 237 -12.59 1.35 17.77
N LEU A 238 -12.09 1.39 16.54
CA LEU A 238 -11.30 0.34 15.87
C LEU A 238 -11.98 -1.03 15.73
N SER A 239 -13.28 -1.13 15.96
CA SER A 239 -14.02 -2.33 15.57
C SER A 239 -14.17 -2.36 14.06
N CYS A 240 -13.85 -3.51 13.46
CA CYS A 240 -14.05 -3.79 12.05
C CYS A 240 -15.17 -4.81 11.90
N ILE A 241 -16.25 -4.45 11.19
CA ILE A 241 -17.45 -5.29 11.06
C ILE A 241 -18.00 -5.28 9.64
N CYS A 242 -18.74 -6.33 9.28
CA CYS A 242 -19.46 -6.36 8.02
C CYS A 242 -20.54 -5.26 7.98
N PHE A 243 -20.44 -4.39 6.98
CA PHE A 243 -21.36 -3.28 6.76
C PHE A 243 -22.47 -3.68 5.78
N ALA A 244 -22.13 -4.35 4.67
CA ALA A 244 -23.07 -4.83 3.67
C ALA A 244 -22.60 -6.14 3.03
N GLY A 245 -23.54 -6.98 2.62
CA GLY A 245 -23.27 -8.27 1.97
C GLY A 245 -23.58 -9.48 2.87
N ASP A 246 -24.32 -10.44 2.35
CA ASP A 246 -24.64 -11.69 3.03
C ASP A 246 -23.54 -12.76 2.91
N GLY A 247 -22.48 -12.47 2.15
CA GLY A 247 -21.33 -13.34 1.92
C GLY A 247 -21.51 -14.35 0.78
N ASN A 248 -22.68 -14.39 0.13
CA ASN A 248 -22.85 -15.17 -1.10
C ASN A 248 -22.24 -14.41 -2.28
N GLU A 249 -21.58 -15.13 -3.19
CA GLU A 249 -21.05 -14.59 -4.43
C GLU A 249 -22.18 -14.39 -5.46
N GLN A 250 -22.82 -13.23 -5.43
CA GLN A 250 -23.99 -12.92 -6.25
C GLN A 250 -24.11 -11.41 -6.47
N LYS A 251 -24.80 -11.00 -7.55
CA LYS A 251 -25.13 -9.60 -7.83
C LYS A 251 -26.52 -9.20 -7.30
N ARG A 252 -26.77 -9.41 -6.00
CA ARG A 252 -28.11 -9.19 -5.39
C ARG A 252 -28.24 -7.81 -4.76
N ASN A 253 -29.16 -6.99 -5.28
CA ASN A 253 -29.54 -5.71 -4.69
C ASN A 253 -30.59 -5.89 -3.58
N HIS A 254 -30.56 -5.03 -2.55
CA HIS A 254 -31.54 -5.10 -1.46
C HIS A 254 -31.65 -3.77 -0.68
N ARG A 255 -32.81 -3.48 -0.09
CA ARG A 255 -33.04 -2.33 0.83
C ARG A 255 -32.52 -2.55 2.26
N ASN A 256 -31.75 -3.60 2.46
CA ASN A 256 -31.14 -3.96 3.74
C ASN A 256 -29.75 -4.47 3.38
N LEU A 257 -28.75 -3.78 3.90
CA LEU A 257 -27.34 -4.00 3.58
C LEU A 257 -26.90 -5.44 3.84
N LEU A 258 -27.40 -6.10 4.88
CA LEU A 258 -27.00 -7.48 5.22
C LEU A 258 -27.71 -8.55 4.38
N LYS A 259 -28.64 -8.17 3.50
CA LYS A 259 -29.35 -9.09 2.59
C LYS A 259 -28.99 -8.90 1.12
N SER A 260 -28.22 -7.87 0.80
CA SER A 260 -27.57 -7.74 -0.52
C SER A 260 -26.42 -8.73 -0.63
N SER A 261 -25.98 -8.97 -1.85
CA SER A 261 -24.78 -9.76 -2.15
C SER A 261 -23.91 -9.02 -3.15
N PHE A 262 -22.61 -9.28 -3.03
CA PHE A 262 -21.57 -8.81 -3.93
C PHE A 262 -20.86 -10.04 -4.51
N ALA A 263 -20.01 -9.83 -5.50
CA ALA A 263 -19.18 -10.85 -6.12
C ALA A 263 -17.79 -10.23 -6.35
N GLN A 264 -16.90 -10.49 -5.39
CA GLN A 264 -15.52 -9.98 -5.35
C GLN A 264 -15.43 -8.44 -5.52
N PRO A 265 -15.97 -7.65 -4.58
CA PRO A 265 -15.82 -6.21 -4.62
C PRO A 265 -14.33 -5.85 -4.51
N SER A 266 -13.77 -5.21 -5.54
CA SER A 266 -12.33 -4.89 -5.63
C SER A 266 -12.03 -3.41 -5.74
N GLY A 267 -13.03 -2.56 -5.93
CA GLY A 267 -12.87 -1.11 -5.95
C GLY A 267 -13.95 -0.45 -5.12
N ILE A 268 -13.58 0.58 -4.37
CA ILE A 268 -14.54 1.40 -3.63
C ILE A 268 -14.15 2.87 -3.69
N THR A 269 -15.15 3.71 -3.91
CA THR A 269 -15.03 5.17 -3.82
C THR A 269 -16.31 5.73 -3.23
N ILE A 270 -16.28 7.00 -2.84
CA ILE A 270 -17.38 7.62 -2.12
C ILE A 270 -17.63 9.04 -2.64
N ASN A 271 -18.90 9.39 -2.79
CA ASN A 271 -19.33 10.77 -2.62
C ASN A 271 -19.99 10.88 -1.23
N SER A 272 -20.20 12.09 -0.70
CA SER A 272 -20.66 12.32 0.69
C SER A 272 -21.74 11.36 1.24
N ASN A 273 -22.65 10.82 0.41
CA ASN A 273 -23.72 9.91 0.87
C ASN A 273 -23.82 8.56 0.12
N ILE A 274 -23.03 8.33 -0.93
CA ILE A 274 -23.10 7.14 -1.78
C ILE A 274 -21.71 6.54 -1.94
N LEU A 275 -21.58 5.27 -1.53
CA LEU A 275 -20.44 4.43 -1.91
C LEU A 275 -20.70 3.86 -3.30
N TYR A 276 -19.69 3.95 -4.17
CA TYR A 276 -19.66 3.25 -5.45
C TYR A 276 -18.64 2.12 -5.37
N ILE A 277 -19.05 0.93 -5.82
CA ILE A 277 -18.30 -0.30 -5.68
C ILE A 277 -18.10 -0.91 -7.05
N ALA A 278 -16.86 -1.20 -7.42
CA ALA A 278 -16.53 -2.07 -8.54
C ALA A 278 -16.66 -3.52 -8.07
N ASP A 279 -17.72 -4.18 -8.53
CA ASP A 279 -18.12 -5.52 -8.12
C ASP A 279 -17.65 -6.52 -9.20
N SER A 280 -16.37 -6.89 -9.11
CA SER A 280 -15.55 -7.36 -10.23
C SER A 280 -16.08 -8.62 -10.90
N GLU A 281 -16.40 -9.66 -10.14
CA GLU A 281 -16.87 -10.94 -10.70
C GLU A 281 -18.25 -10.80 -11.33
N SER A 282 -19.10 -9.90 -10.80
CA SER A 282 -20.38 -9.58 -11.44
C SER A 282 -20.25 -8.66 -12.66
N SER A 283 -19.04 -8.13 -12.91
CA SER A 283 -18.74 -7.13 -13.93
C SER A 283 -19.72 -5.95 -13.92
N SER A 284 -19.93 -5.38 -12.73
CA SER A 284 -20.90 -4.31 -12.52
C SER A 284 -20.41 -3.26 -11.53
N ILE A 285 -20.98 -2.05 -11.62
CA ILE A 285 -20.78 -0.99 -10.64
C ILE A 285 -22.02 -0.90 -9.76
N ARG A 286 -21.82 -1.05 -8.45
CA ARG A 286 -22.88 -1.06 -7.43
C ARG A 286 -22.84 0.23 -6.63
N MET A 287 -23.98 0.59 -6.05
CA MET A 287 -24.12 1.76 -5.18
C MET A 287 -24.68 1.35 -3.83
N ILE A 288 -24.10 1.86 -2.75
CA ILE A 288 -24.69 1.82 -1.41
C ILE A 288 -25.06 3.24 -1.02
N ASN A 289 -26.35 3.51 -0.84
CA ASN A 289 -26.82 4.77 -0.30
C ASN A 289 -26.79 4.69 1.23
N LEU A 290 -25.98 5.54 1.87
CA LEU A 290 -25.74 5.52 3.32
C LEU A 290 -26.95 6.04 4.12
N GLN A 291 -27.74 6.95 3.54
CA GLN A 291 -28.96 7.46 4.18
C GLN A 291 -30.10 6.43 4.17
N SER A 292 -30.34 5.75 3.05
CA SER A 292 -31.42 4.77 2.92
C SER A 292 -30.99 3.33 3.26
N ASN A 293 -29.70 3.10 3.52
CA ASN A 293 -29.12 1.79 3.81
C ASN A 293 -29.51 0.72 2.77
N SER A 294 -29.38 1.06 1.49
CA SER A 294 -29.81 0.21 0.37
C SER A 294 -28.73 0.06 -0.69
N VAL A 295 -28.65 -1.15 -1.25
CA VAL A 295 -27.75 -1.49 -2.36
C VAL A 295 -28.53 -1.53 -3.67
N SER A 296 -27.97 -0.91 -4.71
CA SER A 296 -28.52 -0.91 -6.07
C SER A 296 -27.40 -1.02 -7.12
N THR A 297 -27.74 -1.27 -8.38
CA THR A 297 -26.77 -1.28 -9.49
C THR A 297 -26.81 0.05 -10.23
N LEU A 298 -25.63 0.61 -10.50
CA LEU A 298 -25.44 1.75 -11.38
C LEU A 298 -25.43 1.29 -12.85
N VAL A 299 -24.46 0.46 -13.22
CA VAL A 299 -24.29 -0.10 -14.58
C VAL A 299 -23.73 -1.53 -14.56
N GLY A 300 -23.83 -2.24 -15.69
CA GLY A 300 -23.16 -3.53 -15.91
C GLY A 300 -23.86 -4.73 -15.28
N GLY A 301 -23.39 -5.93 -15.63
CA GLY A 301 -23.88 -7.24 -15.16
C GLY A 301 -25.33 -7.60 -15.50
N SER A 302 -25.76 -8.78 -15.09
CA SER A 302 -27.10 -9.32 -15.36
C SER A 302 -28.18 -8.75 -14.45
N ILE A 303 -29.45 -8.93 -14.85
CA ILE A 303 -30.60 -8.71 -13.95
C ILE A 303 -30.78 -9.90 -13.01
N ASP A 304 -30.45 -11.11 -13.47
CA ASP A 304 -30.40 -12.30 -12.63
C ASP A 304 -29.21 -12.16 -11.64
N PRO A 305 -29.46 -12.14 -10.32
CA PRO A 305 -28.39 -11.97 -9.34
C PRO A 305 -27.40 -13.14 -9.30
N THR A 306 -27.73 -14.30 -9.87
CA THR A 306 -26.87 -15.49 -9.91
C THR A 306 -26.02 -15.60 -11.17
N ASP A 307 -26.30 -14.77 -12.17
CA ASP A 307 -25.55 -14.74 -13.42
C ASP A 307 -24.35 -13.79 -13.32
N LEU A 308 -23.20 -14.37 -13.02
CA LEU A 308 -21.90 -13.69 -12.96
C LEU A 308 -21.19 -13.63 -14.33
N PHE A 309 -21.77 -14.21 -15.39
CA PHE A 309 -21.12 -14.33 -16.70
C PHE A 309 -21.59 -13.25 -17.69
N ALA A 310 -22.38 -12.27 -17.23
CA ALA A 310 -22.85 -11.14 -18.02
C ALA A 310 -21.80 -10.03 -18.19
N PHE A 311 -20.58 -10.41 -18.57
CA PHE A 311 -19.47 -9.52 -18.88
C PHE A 311 -19.34 -9.24 -20.38
N GLY A 312 -18.43 -8.34 -20.74
CA GLY A 312 -18.10 -7.99 -22.13
C GLY A 312 -17.69 -6.52 -22.24
N ASP A 313 -17.71 -5.97 -23.44
CA ASP A 313 -17.30 -4.58 -23.71
C ASP A 313 -18.37 -3.85 -24.52
N ILE A 314 -19.35 -3.27 -23.83
CA ILE A 314 -20.47 -2.55 -24.47
C ILE A 314 -20.72 -1.23 -23.73
N ASP A 315 -20.59 -0.13 -24.46
CA ASP A 315 -20.94 1.21 -24.01
C ASP A 315 -22.45 1.43 -24.18
N ASP A 316 -23.18 1.51 -23.08
CA ASP A 316 -24.64 1.71 -23.06
C ASP A 316 -25.06 2.23 -21.67
N ILE A 317 -26.36 2.25 -21.42
CA ILE A 317 -26.98 2.79 -20.21
C ILE A 317 -27.38 1.64 -19.27
N GLY A 318 -27.04 1.80 -17.98
CA GLY A 318 -27.49 0.91 -16.92
C GLY A 318 -27.11 -0.56 -17.15
N SER A 319 -28.09 -1.46 -17.13
CA SER A 319 -27.88 -2.92 -17.28
C SER A 319 -27.58 -3.37 -18.71
N LYS A 320 -27.64 -2.48 -19.71
CA LYS A 320 -27.24 -2.80 -21.09
C LYS A 320 -25.73 -2.67 -21.30
N CYS A 321 -25.07 -1.85 -20.49
CA CYS A 321 -23.62 -1.75 -20.47
C CYS A 321 -23.00 -3.11 -20.13
N ARG A 322 -21.85 -3.41 -20.72
CA ARG A 322 -21.00 -4.54 -20.35
C ARG A 322 -19.60 -4.05 -20.01
N LEU A 323 -19.12 -4.55 -18.88
CA LEU A 323 -17.78 -4.41 -18.34
C LEU A 323 -17.17 -5.81 -18.21
N GLN A 324 -15.89 -5.91 -17.92
CA GLN A 324 -15.23 -7.18 -17.65
C GLN A 324 -14.23 -7.03 -16.52
N HIS A 325 -14.57 -7.62 -15.37
CA HIS A 325 -13.75 -7.67 -14.16
C HIS A 325 -13.17 -6.29 -13.79
N CYS A 326 -14.04 -5.27 -13.71
CA CYS A 326 -13.64 -3.91 -13.38
C CYS A 326 -13.18 -3.81 -11.92
N MET A 327 -11.99 -3.28 -11.67
CA MET A 327 -11.39 -3.23 -10.33
C MET A 327 -11.19 -1.81 -9.82
N GLY A 328 -10.67 -0.91 -10.66
CA GLY A 328 -10.42 0.48 -10.29
C GLY A 328 -11.68 1.31 -10.38
N ILE A 329 -11.92 2.18 -9.40
CA ILE A 329 -13.02 3.14 -9.41
C ILE A 329 -12.61 4.42 -8.69
N CYS A 330 -12.95 5.58 -9.24
CA CYS A 330 -12.83 6.84 -8.54
C CYS A 330 -13.97 7.79 -8.89
N TYR A 331 -14.57 8.39 -7.87
CA TYR A 331 -15.53 9.47 -8.03
C TYR A 331 -14.78 10.76 -8.40
N ALA A 332 -15.27 11.47 -9.40
CA ALA A 332 -14.78 12.79 -9.83
C ALA A 332 -15.84 13.87 -9.57
N SER A 333 -15.58 15.11 -10.00
CA SER A 333 -16.59 16.17 -9.95
C SER A 333 -17.73 15.94 -10.97
N ASN A 334 -18.85 16.64 -10.78
CA ASN A 334 -19.99 16.69 -11.70
C ASN A 334 -20.72 15.35 -11.94
N ASP A 335 -20.91 14.53 -10.90
CA ASP A 335 -21.66 13.28 -10.98
C ASP A 335 -21.09 12.27 -12.00
N ILE A 336 -19.76 12.26 -12.14
CA ILE A 336 -19.02 11.29 -12.96
C ILE A 336 -18.22 10.34 -12.07
N VAL A 337 -18.25 9.07 -12.43
CA VAL A 337 -17.38 8.03 -11.88
C VAL A 337 -16.53 7.46 -13.01
N TYR A 338 -15.21 7.47 -12.82
CA TYR A 338 -14.29 6.75 -13.71
C TYR A 338 -14.05 5.35 -13.19
N ILE A 339 -13.95 4.39 -14.11
CA ILE A 339 -13.68 2.99 -13.81
C ILE A 339 -12.54 2.45 -14.65
N ALA A 340 -11.73 1.59 -14.06
CA ALA A 340 -10.79 0.77 -14.78
C ALA A 340 -11.53 -0.52 -15.15
N ASP A 341 -11.89 -0.65 -16.42
CA ASP A 341 -12.50 -1.83 -16.99
C ASP A 341 -11.38 -2.83 -17.33
N THR A 342 -10.84 -3.43 -16.26
CA THR A 342 -9.50 -4.02 -16.20
C THR A 342 -9.28 -5.07 -17.29
N TYR A 343 -10.18 -6.05 -17.46
CA TYR A 343 -9.96 -7.11 -18.45
C TYR A 343 -10.33 -6.71 -19.87
N ASN A 344 -11.03 -5.58 -20.06
CA ASN A 344 -11.19 -4.95 -21.37
C ASN A 344 -10.03 -4.00 -21.71
N HIS A 345 -9.04 -3.86 -20.81
CA HIS A 345 -7.88 -2.99 -20.96
C HIS A 345 -8.26 -1.52 -21.26
N LYS A 346 -9.28 -1.02 -20.57
CA LYS A 346 -9.86 0.32 -20.82
C LYS A 346 -10.11 1.09 -19.53
N VAL A 347 -10.18 2.40 -19.69
CA VAL A 347 -10.81 3.29 -18.71
C VAL A 347 -12.15 3.72 -19.27
N LYS A 348 -13.22 3.64 -18.47
CA LYS A 348 -14.55 4.13 -18.84
C LYS A 348 -15.00 5.21 -17.87
N GLN A 349 -15.90 6.06 -18.35
CA GLN A 349 -16.60 7.05 -17.54
C GLN A 349 -18.09 6.71 -17.45
N ILE A 350 -18.68 6.98 -16.29
CA ILE A 350 -20.09 6.75 -16.01
C ILE A 350 -20.69 8.06 -15.50
N GLU A 351 -21.68 8.58 -16.21
CA GLU A 351 -22.52 9.67 -15.73
C GLU A 351 -23.60 9.09 -14.80
N ILE A 352 -23.62 9.50 -13.53
CA ILE A 352 -24.41 8.86 -12.48
C ILE A 352 -25.91 9.01 -12.72
N GLU A 353 -26.37 10.22 -13.06
CA GLU A 353 -27.80 10.50 -13.26
C GLU A 353 -28.38 9.73 -14.44
N SER A 354 -27.71 9.81 -15.60
CA SER A 354 -28.15 9.16 -16.83
C SER A 354 -27.84 7.66 -16.86
N LYS A 355 -26.92 7.20 -15.99
CA LYS A 355 -26.34 5.85 -15.96
C LYS A 355 -25.64 5.45 -17.26
N LYS A 356 -25.22 6.43 -18.05
CA LYS A 356 -24.54 6.21 -19.33
C LYS A 356 -23.08 5.86 -19.05
N CYS A 357 -22.64 4.68 -19.48
CA CYS A 357 -21.25 4.25 -19.40
C CYS A 357 -20.62 4.26 -20.79
N GLN A 358 -19.45 4.89 -20.93
CA GLN A 358 -18.75 5.00 -22.21
C GLN A 358 -17.23 4.89 -22.03
N ASN A 359 -16.55 4.37 -23.05
CA ASN A 359 -15.10 4.36 -23.12
C ASN A 359 -14.53 5.79 -23.06
N LEU A 360 -13.53 5.99 -22.20
CA LEU A 360 -12.75 7.22 -22.16
C LEU A 360 -11.65 7.13 -23.22
N THR A 361 -11.87 7.78 -24.36
CA THR A 361 -10.87 7.82 -25.43
C THR A 361 -9.83 8.87 -25.09
N VAL A 362 -8.56 8.45 -24.99
CA VAL A 362 -7.43 9.31 -24.65
C VAL A 362 -6.56 9.56 -25.88
N ASN A 363 -5.87 10.70 -25.89
CA ASN A 363 -4.90 11.06 -26.92
C ASN A 363 -3.49 10.85 -26.38
N TRP A 364 -2.83 9.76 -26.77
CA TRP A 364 -1.45 9.49 -26.37
C TRP A 364 -0.50 10.49 -27.02
N THR A 365 0.29 11.18 -26.19
CA THR A 365 1.25 12.18 -26.67
C THR A 365 2.65 11.62 -26.90
N GLU A 366 2.92 10.43 -26.37
CA GLU A 366 4.17 9.69 -26.55
C GLU A 366 3.93 8.57 -27.57
N HIS A 367 4.60 8.66 -28.73
CA HIS A 367 4.35 7.77 -29.87
C HIS A 367 5.36 6.62 -29.90
N ASN A 368 5.08 5.56 -29.12
CA ASN A 368 5.66 4.24 -29.30
C ASN A 368 4.51 3.21 -29.29
N ASP A 369 4.51 2.25 -30.22
CA ASP A 369 3.37 1.32 -30.42
C ASP A 369 2.98 0.50 -29.16
N ASP A 370 3.90 0.28 -28.22
CA ASP A 370 3.62 -0.43 -26.97
C ASP A 370 3.05 0.47 -25.86
N ASP A 371 3.23 1.79 -25.96
CA ASP A 371 2.81 2.76 -24.95
C ASP A 371 1.37 3.26 -25.15
N GLU A 372 0.77 3.05 -26.33
CA GLU A 372 -0.54 3.62 -26.70
C GLU A 372 -1.76 2.76 -26.30
N LYS A 373 -1.63 1.91 -25.29
CA LYS A 373 -2.73 1.08 -24.76
C LYS A 373 -2.58 0.83 -23.27
N PHE A 374 -3.70 0.69 -22.57
CA PHE A 374 -3.69 0.15 -21.22
C PHE A 374 -3.53 -1.37 -21.25
N ASN A 375 -3.09 -1.96 -20.15
CA ASN A 375 -2.97 -3.39 -19.94
C ASN A 375 -3.35 -3.73 -18.51
N GLU A 376 -4.60 -4.15 -18.34
CA GLU A 376 -5.21 -4.46 -17.03
C GLU A 376 -5.01 -3.32 -16.01
N PRO A 377 -5.54 -2.12 -16.28
CA PRO A 377 -5.48 -1.04 -15.29
C PRO A 377 -6.29 -1.42 -14.05
N ASN A 378 -5.72 -1.26 -12.85
CA ASN A 378 -6.37 -1.68 -11.59
C ASN A 378 -6.78 -0.50 -10.69
N GLY A 379 -6.10 0.64 -10.79
CA GLY A 379 -6.25 1.75 -9.85
C GLY A 379 -6.51 3.05 -10.59
N LEU A 380 -7.34 3.90 -9.99
CA LEU A 380 -7.62 5.24 -10.50
C LEU A 380 -7.57 6.25 -9.35
N CYS A 381 -7.06 7.45 -9.64
CA CYS A 381 -7.09 8.59 -8.72
C CYS A 381 -7.37 9.88 -9.49
N PHE A 382 -8.34 10.65 -9.03
CA PHE A 382 -8.68 11.94 -9.62
C PHE A 382 -8.09 13.10 -8.80
N LEU A 383 -7.30 13.95 -9.45
CA LEU A 383 -6.73 15.16 -8.88
C LEU A 383 -7.64 16.36 -9.17
N TYR A 384 -8.48 16.72 -8.21
CA TYR A 384 -9.51 17.75 -8.36
C TYR A 384 -8.95 19.11 -8.82
N ASP A 385 -7.86 19.58 -8.22
CA ASP A 385 -7.30 20.90 -8.49
C ASP A 385 -6.69 21.01 -9.91
N GLN A 386 -6.21 19.90 -10.45
CA GLN A 386 -5.56 19.83 -11.75
C GLN A 386 -6.52 19.35 -12.86
N ASN A 387 -7.67 18.79 -12.48
CA ASN A 387 -8.58 18.05 -13.36
C ASN A 387 -7.85 16.93 -14.15
N VAL A 388 -7.02 16.18 -13.43
CA VAL A 388 -6.19 15.09 -13.99
C VAL A 388 -6.67 13.75 -13.43
N LEU A 389 -6.78 12.75 -14.29
CA LEU A 389 -7.03 11.36 -13.91
C LEU A 389 -5.72 10.56 -14.00
N LEU A 390 -5.25 10.05 -12.87
CA LEU A 390 -4.12 9.12 -12.81
C LEU A 390 -4.63 7.68 -12.86
N VAL A 391 -3.98 6.85 -13.67
CA VAL A 391 -4.34 5.45 -13.92
C VAL A 391 -3.14 4.57 -13.59
N ALA A 392 -3.32 3.61 -12.68
CA ALA A 392 -2.35 2.56 -12.44
C ALA A 392 -2.48 1.48 -13.51
N ASP A 393 -1.64 1.57 -14.54
CA ASP A 393 -1.59 0.70 -15.71
C ASP A 393 -0.73 -0.53 -15.42
N THR A 394 -1.32 -1.44 -14.64
CA THR A 394 -0.60 -2.41 -13.81
C THR A 394 0.32 -3.33 -14.58
N ASN A 395 -0.15 -3.98 -15.65
CA ASN A 395 0.68 -4.92 -16.39
C ASN A 395 1.69 -4.23 -17.32
N ASN A 396 1.57 -2.91 -17.52
CA ASN A 396 2.58 -2.09 -18.19
C ASN A 396 3.55 -1.45 -17.19
N HIS A 397 3.44 -1.77 -15.89
CA HIS A 397 4.37 -1.31 -14.85
C HIS A 397 4.53 0.22 -14.78
N ARG A 398 3.46 0.97 -15.05
CA ARG A 398 3.50 2.44 -15.12
C ARG A 398 2.24 3.09 -14.54
N ILE A 399 2.34 4.39 -14.28
CA ILE A 399 1.18 5.26 -14.02
C ILE A 399 0.98 6.13 -15.26
N VAL A 400 -0.26 6.26 -15.73
CA VAL A 400 -0.63 7.15 -16.84
C VAL A 400 -1.38 8.35 -16.28
N SER A 401 -0.98 9.55 -16.69
CA SER A 401 -1.66 10.81 -16.37
C SER A 401 -2.53 11.23 -17.55
N ILE A 402 -3.81 11.47 -17.31
CA ILE A 402 -4.77 11.93 -18.32
C ILE A 402 -5.25 13.32 -17.95
N ASP A 403 -4.88 14.32 -18.74
CA ASP A 403 -5.35 15.70 -18.58
C ASP A 403 -6.73 15.87 -19.23
N LEU A 404 -7.76 16.03 -18.39
CA LEU A 404 -9.14 16.15 -18.84
C LEU A 404 -9.47 17.55 -19.40
N ASN A 405 -8.66 18.57 -19.11
CA ASN A 405 -8.82 19.91 -19.69
C ASN A 405 -8.25 19.98 -21.11
N ASN A 406 -7.18 19.23 -21.36
CA ASN A 406 -6.41 19.28 -22.61
C ASN A 406 -6.76 18.12 -23.54
N ASN A 407 -8.03 18.04 -23.94
CA ASN A 407 -8.52 17.04 -24.89
C ASN A 407 -8.17 15.59 -24.51
N PHE A 408 -8.17 15.25 -23.21
CA PHE A 408 -7.85 13.90 -22.73
C PHE A 408 -6.46 13.39 -23.14
N ASN A 409 -5.46 14.29 -23.16
CA ASN A 409 -4.07 13.91 -23.44
C ASN A 409 -3.54 12.95 -22.36
N ALA A 410 -2.94 11.84 -22.78
CA ALA A 410 -2.36 10.82 -21.91
C ALA A 410 -0.83 10.82 -22.03
N THR A 411 -0.16 10.93 -20.88
CA THR A 411 1.31 10.90 -20.71
C THR A 411 1.72 9.89 -19.64
N ILE A 412 2.97 9.43 -19.68
CA ILE A 412 3.51 8.59 -18.60
C ILE A 412 3.83 9.48 -17.40
N PHE A 413 3.20 9.21 -16.26
CA PHE A 413 3.52 9.88 -15.01
C PHE A 413 4.88 9.44 -14.51
N SER A 414 5.83 10.36 -14.47
CA SER A 414 7.23 10.07 -14.15
C SER A 414 7.45 10.09 -12.64
N ILE A 415 8.00 9.01 -12.10
CA ILE A 415 8.43 8.95 -10.70
C ILE A 415 9.91 9.31 -10.66
N ILE A 416 10.22 10.37 -9.92
CA ILE A 416 11.53 11.01 -9.88
C ILE A 416 12.09 10.85 -8.47
N ASP A 417 13.34 10.37 -8.36
CA ASP A 417 14.02 10.36 -7.07
C ASP A 417 14.16 11.81 -6.58
N SER A 418 13.94 12.06 -5.28
CA SER A 418 14.22 13.37 -4.70
C SER A 418 15.65 13.77 -5.05
N ILE A 419 15.83 14.92 -5.68
CA ILE A 419 17.15 15.44 -6.05
C ILE A 419 17.93 15.67 -4.75
N ASP A 420 18.74 14.69 -4.34
CA ASP A 420 20.00 14.97 -3.68
C ASP A 420 20.96 15.46 -4.78
N ASP A 421 21.63 16.60 -4.56
CA ASP A 421 22.58 17.28 -5.45
C ASP A 421 23.41 16.33 -6.37
N GLN A 422 22.86 15.98 -7.53
CA GLN A 422 23.61 15.45 -8.66
C GLN A 422 23.36 16.32 -9.89
N SER A 423 24.02 17.48 -9.89
CA SER A 423 24.37 18.16 -11.13
C SER A 423 25.89 18.35 -11.17
N THR A 424 26.58 17.45 -11.88
CA THR A 424 27.57 17.82 -12.91
C THR A 424 27.91 16.58 -13.72
N THR A 425 27.41 16.61 -14.95
CA THR A 425 27.89 15.97 -16.19
C THR A 425 29.26 15.29 -16.14
N ASP A 426 29.28 14.03 -16.61
CA ASP A 426 30.44 13.31 -17.09
C ASP A 426 31.20 14.12 -18.16
N GLU A 427 32.33 14.71 -17.80
CA GLU A 427 33.49 14.96 -18.69
C GLU A 427 34.70 15.52 -17.92
N ALA A 428 35.19 14.77 -16.91
CA ALA A 428 36.54 14.98 -16.35
C ALA A 428 37.01 13.80 -15.48
N LYS A 429 36.83 12.55 -15.92
CA LYS A 429 37.51 11.39 -15.31
C LYS A 429 38.92 11.25 -15.90
N SER A 430 39.82 12.11 -15.46
CA SER A 430 41.24 11.74 -15.32
C SER A 430 41.95 12.71 -14.39
N ASN A 431 42.50 12.15 -13.30
CA ASN A 431 43.49 12.74 -12.39
C ASN A 431 42.98 13.73 -11.34
N LEU A 432 42.56 13.22 -10.18
CA LEU A 432 43.29 13.36 -8.91
C LEU A 432 42.52 12.67 -7.79
N ASN A 433 43.23 11.79 -7.08
CA ASN A 433 42.75 10.95 -5.99
C ASN A 433 42.25 11.73 -4.77
N ASN A 434 41.36 11.05 -4.04
CA ASN A 434 41.05 11.17 -2.62
C ASN A 434 40.28 12.42 -2.15
N ASN A 435 38.97 12.28 -2.01
CA ASN A 435 38.26 12.76 -0.82
C ASN A 435 37.03 11.91 -0.53
N LEU A 436 36.90 11.57 0.75
CA LEU A 436 35.95 10.61 1.33
C LEU A 436 34.49 11.05 1.12
N SER A 437 33.64 10.09 0.74
CA SER A 437 32.19 10.18 0.90
C SER A 437 31.82 10.26 2.39
N SER A 438 31.27 11.37 2.85
CA SER A 438 30.75 11.47 4.22
C SER A 438 29.40 10.75 4.32
N ASN A 439 29.41 9.47 4.72
CA ASN A 439 28.19 8.75 5.09
C ASN A 439 27.54 9.44 6.31
N VAL A 440 26.32 9.97 6.14
CA VAL A 440 25.52 10.50 7.25
C VAL A 440 24.84 9.33 7.97
N LYS A 441 25.09 9.15 9.26
CA LYS A 441 24.44 8.11 10.08
C LYS A 441 23.15 8.67 10.70
N THR A 442 21.99 8.15 10.35
CA THR A 442 20.70 8.59 10.92
C THR A 442 20.27 7.67 12.07
N ILE A 443 19.78 8.24 13.17
CA ILE A 443 19.29 7.51 14.36
C ILE A 443 17.85 7.97 14.63
N MET A 444 16.89 7.04 14.63
CA MET A 444 15.49 7.31 14.94
C MET A 444 15.15 6.76 16.33
N GLU A 445 14.74 7.64 17.24
CA GLU A 445 14.37 7.28 18.61
C GLU A 445 12.89 6.96 18.75
N LYS A 446 12.53 6.21 19.80
CA LYS A 446 11.12 5.97 20.16
C LYS A 446 10.43 7.28 20.52
N PRO A 447 9.12 7.45 20.21
CA PRO A 447 8.39 8.66 20.55
C PRO A 447 8.44 8.97 22.05
N LEU A 448 8.75 10.23 22.37
CA LEU A 448 8.82 10.75 23.72
C LEU A 448 7.54 11.53 24.03
N LYS A 449 6.85 11.18 25.12
CA LYS A 449 5.67 11.93 25.57
C LYS A 449 6.11 13.09 26.48
N ILE A 450 5.54 14.27 26.29
CA ILE A 450 5.82 15.46 27.10
C ILE A 450 4.49 16.13 27.48
N SER A 451 4.34 16.52 28.75
CA SER A 451 3.15 17.23 29.23
C SER A 451 3.23 18.73 28.92
N TYR A 452 2.08 19.40 28.87
CA TYR A 452 2.03 20.85 28.73
C TYR A 452 2.80 21.55 29.85
N ASN A 453 3.58 22.60 29.52
CA ASN A 453 4.48 23.34 30.42
C ASN A 453 5.61 22.53 31.11
N GLN A 454 5.76 21.25 30.79
CA GLN A 454 6.87 20.46 31.31
C GLN A 454 8.18 20.82 30.60
N LYS A 455 9.26 20.88 31.37
CA LYS A 455 10.62 21.00 30.83
C LYS A 455 11.20 19.62 30.64
N MET A 456 11.68 19.36 29.43
CA MET A 456 12.26 18.09 29.06
C MET A 456 13.74 18.26 28.76
N LYS A 457 14.58 17.46 29.41
CA LYS A 457 16.02 17.41 29.16
C LYS A 457 16.37 16.26 28.24
N ILE A 458 16.98 16.54 27.09
CA ILE A 458 17.57 15.52 26.20
C ILE A 458 19.07 15.53 26.38
N LEU A 459 19.63 14.39 26.81
CA LEU A 459 21.05 14.18 27.00
C LEU A 459 21.59 13.23 25.92
N LEU A 460 22.61 13.65 25.19
CA LEU A 460 23.30 12.77 24.24
C LEU A 460 24.51 12.14 24.91
N ARG A 461 24.65 10.81 24.80
CA ARG A 461 25.83 10.07 25.26
C ARG A 461 26.44 9.32 24.08
N PHE A 462 27.75 9.46 23.90
CA PHE A 462 28.48 8.85 22.81
C PHE A 462 29.39 7.76 23.37
N ASP A 463 29.21 6.53 22.87
CA ASP A 463 30.06 5.38 23.19
C ASP A 463 30.81 4.97 21.91
N PHE A 464 32.13 4.78 22.01
CA PHE A 464 32.98 4.44 20.87
C PHE A 464 33.43 2.99 20.91
N ILE A 465 33.49 2.35 19.76
CA ILE A 465 34.16 1.06 19.58
C ILE A 465 35.68 1.24 19.69
N ASP A 466 36.38 0.21 20.19
CA ASP A 466 37.84 0.14 20.46
C ASP A 466 38.78 0.53 19.30
N THR A 467 38.24 0.83 18.11
CA THR A 467 38.99 1.19 16.89
C THR A 467 39.00 2.68 16.57
N LEU A 468 38.20 3.50 17.26
CA LEU A 468 38.07 4.95 17.03
C LEU A 468 38.50 5.74 18.27
N LYS A 469 39.13 6.90 18.06
CA LYS A 469 39.43 7.87 19.12
C LYS A 469 39.01 9.29 18.73
N ALA A 470 38.73 10.10 19.74
CA ALA A 470 38.52 11.53 19.58
C ALA A 470 39.75 12.24 18.96
N ASP A 471 39.52 13.16 18.03
CA ASP A 471 40.58 14.04 17.53
C ASP A 471 40.92 15.11 18.58
N THR A 472 42.00 14.89 19.34
CA THR A 472 42.46 15.82 20.38
C THR A 472 43.06 17.11 19.82
N ASN A 473 43.33 17.19 18.51
CA ASN A 473 43.86 18.38 17.85
C ASN A 473 42.74 19.25 17.24
N ALA A 474 41.51 18.74 17.18
CA ALA A 474 40.37 19.51 16.70
C ALA A 474 40.02 20.64 17.68
N LYS A 475 39.72 21.83 17.13
CA LYS A 475 39.28 23.00 17.93
C LYS A 475 38.01 22.71 18.75
N HIS A 476 37.14 21.86 18.20
CA HIS A 476 36.00 21.26 18.88
C HIS A 476 35.85 19.80 18.44
N LEU A 477 35.67 18.88 19.39
CA LEU A 477 35.47 17.46 19.12
C LEU A 477 34.13 17.17 18.46
N ILE A 478 33.08 17.88 18.90
CA ILE A 478 31.72 17.73 18.40
C ILE A 478 31.02 19.08 18.25
N LYS A 479 30.21 19.19 17.20
CA LYS A 479 29.26 20.28 16.98
C LYS A 479 27.86 19.69 16.78
N CYS A 480 26.98 19.87 17.75
CA CYS A 480 25.57 19.50 17.63
C CYS A 480 24.69 20.74 17.41
N LYS A 481 23.81 20.68 16.43
CA LYS A 481 22.84 21.70 16.09
C LYS A 481 21.44 21.12 16.14
N LEU A 482 20.56 21.75 16.90
CA LEU A 482 19.14 21.47 16.83
C LEU A 482 18.56 22.13 15.57
N LEU A 483 17.99 21.33 14.68
CA LEU A 483 17.31 21.81 13.49
C LEU A 483 15.86 22.11 13.89
N LYS A 484 15.52 23.40 13.95
CA LYS A 484 14.15 23.84 14.21
C LYS A 484 13.35 23.73 12.92
N ASN A 485 12.51 22.72 12.81
CA ASN A 485 11.36 22.80 11.91
C ASN A 485 10.36 23.77 12.55
N SER A 486 9.87 24.74 11.79
CA SER A 486 8.97 25.78 12.28
C SER A 486 7.63 25.18 12.70
N SER A 487 7.44 24.93 13.99
CA SER A 487 6.15 24.60 14.60
C SER A 487 5.94 25.40 15.89
N VAL A 488 4.67 25.61 16.20
CA VAL A 488 4.16 26.54 17.22
C VAL A 488 4.23 25.93 18.65
N GLY A 489 4.44 24.61 18.78
CA GLY A 489 4.29 23.84 20.02
C GLY A 489 5.50 23.78 20.96
N LEU A 490 6.72 23.66 20.44
CA LEU A 490 7.94 23.44 21.23
C LEU A 490 8.90 24.65 21.18
N SER A 491 9.19 25.20 22.35
CA SER A 491 10.25 26.19 22.55
C SER A 491 11.53 25.52 23.07
N ILE A 492 12.68 26.00 22.62
CA ILE A 492 13.98 25.53 23.08
C ILE A 492 14.56 26.60 23.99
N ILE A 493 14.97 26.21 25.20
CA ILE A 493 15.41 27.14 26.25
C ILE A 493 16.93 27.04 26.49
N SER A 494 17.56 25.96 26.03
CA SER A 494 19.01 25.81 26.01
C SER A 494 19.65 26.41 24.74
N ASP A 495 20.97 26.38 24.64
CA ASP A 495 21.68 26.67 23.40
C ASP A 495 21.34 25.63 22.32
N ASN A 496 20.98 26.09 21.13
CA ASN A 496 20.63 25.23 20.00
C ASN A 496 21.86 24.81 19.17
N ASN A 497 23.04 25.34 19.49
CA ASN A 497 24.30 25.06 18.80
C ASN A 497 25.43 24.80 19.80
N ILE A 498 25.59 23.55 20.22
CA ILE A 498 26.59 23.15 21.21
C ILE A 498 27.89 22.76 20.50
N ARG A 499 29.01 23.37 20.92
CA ARG A 499 30.37 23.00 20.50
C ARG A 499 31.21 22.67 21.73
N THR A 500 31.65 21.42 21.85
CA THR A 500 32.33 20.94 23.07
C THR A 500 33.40 19.91 22.76
N ASN A 501 34.35 19.75 23.69
CA ASN A 501 35.31 18.64 23.72
C ASN A 501 34.89 17.54 24.71
N ASN A 502 33.86 17.81 25.52
CA ASN A 502 33.30 16.86 26.48
C ASN A 502 31.99 16.29 25.94
N LEU A 503 32.03 15.01 25.55
CA LEU A 503 30.89 14.30 24.95
C LEU A 503 29.77 13.97 25.95
N ASN A 504 30.04 14.07 27.26
CA ASN A 504 29.05 13.79 28.30
C ASN A 504 28.22 15.02 28.70
N ASN A 505 28.53 16.20 28.17
CA ASN A 505 27.90 17.49 28.53
C ASN A 505 27.05 18.08 27.39
N ILE A 506 26.44 17.24 26.55
CA ILE A 506 25.59 17.71 25.44
C ILE A 506 24.13 17.57 25.87
N GLU A 507 23.53 18.68 26.28
CA GLU A 507 22.14 18.74 26.74
C GLU A 507 21.32 19.74 25.95
N PHE A 508 20.09 19.37 25.61
CA PHE A 508 19.08 20.28 25.08
C PHE A 508 17.88 20.33 26.03
N ILE A 509 17.39 21.53 26.35
CA ILE A 509 16.22 21.74 27.21
C ILE A 509 15.08 22.29 26.36
N LEU A 510 13.99 21.55 26.35
CA LEU A 510 12.77 21.86 25.61
C LEU A 510 11.66 22.23 26.59
N GLN A 511 10.77 23.14 26.19
CA GLN A 511 9.52 23.43 26.91
C GLN A 511 8.37 23.57 25.91
N CYS A 512 7.29 22.86 26.16
CA CYS A 512 6.05 22.98 25.41
C CYS A 512 5.35 24.30 25.77
N THR A 513 5.03 25.15 24.79
CA THR A 513 4.54 26.53 25.00
C THR A 513 3.14 26.83 24.49
N THR A 514 2.48 25.94 23.75
CA THR A 514 1.11 26.20 23.27
C THR A 514 0.13 25.08 23.57
N MET A 515 -1.05 25.48 24.05
CA MET A 515 -2.25 24.64 24.01
C MET A 515 -2.92 24.79 22.65
N THR A 516 -2.98 23.73 21.86
CA THR A 516 -3.93 23.66 20.74
C THR A 516 -5.13 22.82 21.17
N THR A 517 -6.28 23.08 20.57
CA THR A 517 -7.61 22.58 20.98
C THR A 517 -7.85 21.09 20.70
N GLY A 518 -6.82 20.33 20.30
CA GLY A 518 -6.87 18.88 20.06
C GLY A 518 -6.12 18.09 21.13
N ASP A 519 -6.50 16.82 21.34
CA ASP A 519 -6.01 16.03 22.48
C ASP A 519 -4.56 15.51 22.35
N TYR A 520 -3.93 15.58 21.17
CA TYR A 520 -2.52 15.22 20.95
C TYR A 520 -1.90 16.03 19.80
N HIS A 521 -0.66 16.48 19.97
CA HIS A 521 0.14 17.10 18.91
C HIS A 521 1.48 16.37 18.78
N SER A 522 1.84 15.91 17.59
CA SER A 522 3.14 15.25 17.34
C SER A 522 4.09 16.20 16.62
N GLU A 523 5.35 16.23 17.07
CA GLU A 523 6.43 17.00 16.44
C GLU A 523 7.68 16.11 16.29
N LEU A 524 8.50 16.37 15.27
CA LEU A 524 9.76 15.66 15.08
C LEU A 524 10.94 16.59 15.38
N LEU A 525 11.68 16.27 16.43
CA LEU A 525 12.91 16.97 16.77
C LEU A 525 14.09 16.37 16.02
N SER A 526 14.84 17.20 15.30
CA SER A 526 16.05 16.76 14.58
C SER A 526 17.31 17.40 15.18
N ILE A 527 18.28 16.59 15.59
CA ILE A 527 19.60 17.02 16.07
C ILE A 527 20.66 16.56 15.07
N GLU A 528 21.36 17.50 14.46
CA GLU A 528 22.52 17.22 13.63
C GLU A 528 23.81 17.32 14.46
N CYS A 529 24.56 16.24 14.59
CA CYS A 529 25.85 16.21 15.26
C CYS A 529 26.98 15.90 14.27
N ASN A 530 27.99 16.77 14.22
CA ASN A 530 29.21 16.57 13.43
C ASN A 530 30.37 16.27 14.39
N LEU A 531 30.98 15.10 14.29
CA LEU A 531 32.06 14.61 15.15
C LEU A 531 33.37 14.48 14.37
N ASN A 532 34.47 14.95 14.97
CA ASN A 532 35.82 14.71 14.46
C ASN A 532 36.40 13.47 15.13
N LEU A 533 36.55 12.38 14.38
CA LEU A 533 37.06 11.10 14.88
C LEU A 533 38.31 10.67 14.13
N CYS A 534 39.25 10.01 14.80
CA CYS A 534 40.45 9.45 14.20
C CYS A 534 40.46 7.93 14.30
N HIS A 535 40.84 7.26 13.21
CA HIS A 535 41.04 5.82 13.20
C HIS A 535 42.35 5.46 13.89
N LEU A 536 42.30 4.52 14.84
CA LEU A 536 43.47 4.11 15.63
C LEU A 536 44.55 3.40 14.81
N LYS A 537 44.17 2.69 13.73
CA LYS A 537 45.08 1.90 12.90
C LYS A 537 45.61 2.64 11.67
N GLU A 538 44.82 3.56 11.12
CA GLU A 538 45.06 4.13 9.78
C GLU A 538 45.54 5.59 9.81
N ASN A 539 45.68 6.18 11.01
CA ASN A 539 46.29 7.50 11.25
C ASN A 539 45.68 8.66 10.43
N PHE A 540 44.42 8.56 10.02
CA PHE A 540 43.64 9.67 9.48
C PHE A 540 42.42 9.97 10.36
N CYS A 541 41.95 11.22 10.29
CA CYS A 541 40.77 11.69 10.98
C CYS A 541 39.68 12.10 9.98
N THR A 542 38.43 11.82 10.32
CA THR A 542 37.26 12.06 9.49
C THR A 542 36.19 12.81 10.25
N LEU A 543 35.45 13.66 9.54
CA LEU A 543 34.22 14.24 10.03
C LEU A 543 33.07 13.25 9.81
N GLN A 544 32.48 12.75 10.89
CA GLN A 544 31.27 11.93 10.82
C GLN A 544 30.06 12.79 11.15
N LYS A 545 29.08 12.79 10.24
CA LYS A 545 27.81 13.49 10.43
C LYS A 545 26.75 12.48 10.89
N ILE A 546 26.05 12.83 11.97
CA ILE A 546 25.00 12.03 12.60
C ILE A 546 23.74 12.87 12.65
N LEU A 547 22.61 12.31 12.23
CA LEU A 547 21.31 12.95 12.32
C LEU A 547 20.42 12.15 13.27
N ILE A 548 20.02 12.74 14.39
CA ILE A 548 19.15 12.11 15.39
C ILE A 548 17.75 12.68 15.21
N LYS A 549 16.76 11.80 15.02
CA LYS A 549 15.35 12.11 14.88
C LYS A 549 14.60 11.59 16.11
N GLN A 550 14.09 12.50 16.94
CA GLN A 550 13.34 12.20 18.16
C GLN A 550 11.88 12.66 17.98
N PRO A 551 10.93 11.75 17.76
CA PRO A 551 9.52 12.09 17.74
C PRO A 551 9.06 12.50 19.14
N ILE A 552 8.24 13.54 19.24
CA ILE A 552 7.68 14.08 20.47
C ILE A 552 6.16 14.07 20.36
N ILE A 553 5.48 13.51 21.35
CA ILE A 553 4.03 13.51 21.48
C ILE A 553 3.66 14.40 22.67
N ILE A 554 2.93 15.48 22.41
CA ILE A 554 2.47 16.39 23.46
C ILE A 554 1.11 15.88 23.97
N SER A 555 1.00 15.61 25.27
CA SER A 555 -0.23 15.16 25.93
C SER A 555 -0.68 16.12 27.04
N LYS A 556 -1.97 16.05 27.40
CA LYS A 556 -2.53 16.75 28.57
C LYS A 556 -2.24 16.04 29.89
N ASP A 557 -1.99 14.73 29.85
CA ASP A 557 -1.71 13.91 31.02
C ASP A 557 -0.29 14.18 31.55
N ASP A 558 -0.14 14.19 32.87
CA ASP A 558 1.16 14.33 33.54
C ASP A 558 2.06 13.10 33.22
N VAL A 559 3.23 13.37 32.67
CA VAL A 559 4.29 12.40 32.40
C VAL A 559 5.40 12.57 33.44
N ASP A 560 5.77 11.48 34.14
CA ASP A 560 6.77 11.53 35.22
C ASP A 560 8.21 11.78 34.74
N ASP A 561 8.51 11.49 33.46
CA ASP A 561 9.87 11.58 32.92
C ASP A 561 10.23 13.02 32.48
N ASN A 562 11.23 13.61 33.14
CA ASN A 562 11.78 14.93 32.81
C ASN A 562 13.16 14.86 32.12
N GLU A 563 13.72 13.66 31.96
CA GLU A 563 15.02 13.43 31.32
C GLU A 563 14.99 12.23 30.34
N LYS A 564 15.52 12.42 29.13
CA LYS A 564 15.68 11.39 28.10
C LYS A 564 17.15 11.33 27.70
N ILE A 565 17.75 10.16 27.91
CA ILE A 565 19.13 9.88 27.49
C ILE A 565 19.09 9.12 26.16
N ILE A 566 19.82 9.63 25.17
CA ILE A 566 20.00 9.00 23.86
C ILE A 566 21.44 8.49 23.79
N PHE A 567 21.60 7.18 23.68
CA PHE A 567 22.90 6.53 23.54
C PHE A 567 23.25 6.38 22.06
N ILE A 568 24.43 6.88 21.68
CA ILE A 568 24.92 6.92 20.31
C ILE A 568 26.17 6.06 20.26
N ASN A 569 26.01 4.83 19.77
CA ASN A 569 27.11 3.88 19.60
C ASN A 569 27.78 4.12 18.24
N LEU A 570 29.08 4.41 18.25
CA LEU A 570 29.89 4.74 17.07
C LEU A 570 31.01 3.75 16.80
#